data_AF-A0A183LEU3-F1
#
_entry.id   AF-A0A183LEU3-F1
#
_cell.length_a   1.000
_cell.length_b   1.000
_cell.length_c   1.000
_cell.angle_alpha   90.00
_cell.angle_beta   90.00
_cell.angle_gamma   90.00
#
_symmetry.space_group_name_H-M   'P 1'
#
loop_
_entity.id
_entity.type
_entity.pdbx_description
1 polymer ?
#
loop_
_entity_poly.entity_id
_entity_poly.type
_entity_poly.pdbx_seq_one_letter_code
_entity_poly.pdbx_strand_id
1 'polypeptide(L)'
;MKLKLQKHRTTEETAFKRFNTAFLTYTDKLNEFEITQQQDLQDLLKEEETAMEDSWNGNKEALTPTCQEVLGLKKHHWKQWISTETLKMTQKNGRTRRQHLMIVEHEQSMSSHKSEYIEANKLPKKSIKAINKKYIENISTTTERSAKKGNTKQPYDTTKKLEERYSKPKQLVKNKEGKPITKIQ
;
A
#
# COMPACT_ATOMS: atom_id res chain seq x y z
N MET A 1 82.58 -17.92 -3.09
CA MET A 1 83.23 -17.98 -1.76
C MET A 1 82.49 -19.01 -0.90
N LYS A 2 83.18 -19.94 -0.24
CA LYS A 2 82.59 -20.94 0.66
C LYS A 2 82.79 -20.50 2.10
N LEU A 3 81.70 -20.15 2.80
CA LEU A 3 81.74 -19.88 4.24
C LEU A 3 81.54 -21.20 4.99
N LYS A 4 82.53 -21.60 5.79
CA LYS A 4 82.41 -22.72 6.73
C LYS A 4 81.96 -22.17 8.08
N LEU A 5 80.76 -22.53 8.52
CA LEU A 5 80.28 -22.20 9.85
C LEU A 5 80.60 -23.35 10.81
N GLN A 6 81.40 -23.05 11.83
CA GLN A 6 81.71 -23.96 12.93
C GLN A 6 80.63 -23.79 14.01
N LYS A 7 79.92 -24.87 14.35
CA LYS A 7 78.88 -24.86 15.38
C LYS A 7 79.52 -25.13 16.74
N HIS A 8 79.49 -24.13 17.62
CA HIS A 8 79.81 -24.31 19.03
C HIS A 8 78.50 -24.66 19.76
N ARG A 9 78.48 -25.79 20.49
CA ARG A 9 77.42 -26.10 21.45
C ARG A 9 77.83 -25.46 22.77
N THR A 10 77.26 -24.31 23.09
CA THR A 10 77.33 -23.73 24.43
C THR A 10 76.14 -24.28 25.20
N THR A 11 76.39 -25.23 26.10
CA THR A 11 75.37 -25.70 27.04
C THR A 11 75.27 -24.66 28.15
N GLU A 12 74.54 -23.57 27.91
CA GLU A 12 74.11 -22.70 29.00
C GLU A 12 72.99 -23.41 29.74
N GLU A 13 73.26 -23.82 30.98
CA GLU A 13 72.21 -24.21 31.92
C GLU A 13 71.35 -22.98 32.21
N THR A 14 70.31 -22.77 31.40
CA THR A 14 69.29 -21.76 31.69
C THR A 14 68.53 -22.22 32.92
N ALA A 15 68.90 -21.67 34.09
CA ALA A 15 68.10 -21.78 35.29
C ALA A 15 66.75 -21.10 35.03
N PHE A 16 65.77 -21.88 34.58
CA PHE A 16 64.39 -21.41 34.44
C PHE A 16 63.94 -20.91 35.83
N LYS A 17 63.83 -19.59 35.99
CA LYS A 17 63.12 -18.99 37.12
C LYS A 17 61.68 -19.50 37.04
N ARG A 18 61.36 -20.47 37.88
CA ARG A 18 59.98 -20.90 38.09
C ARG A 18 59.28 -19.79 38.86
N PHE A 19 58.44 -19.05 38.18
CA PHE A 19 57.52 -18.12 38.84
C PHE A 19 56.48 -18.92 39.61
N ASN A 20 56.09 -18.42 40.79
CA ASN A 20 55.13 -19.09 41.64
C ASN A 20 53.74 -19.07 40.96
N THR A 21 53.31 -20.22 40.43
CA THR A 21 52.04 -20.38 39.71
C THR A 21 50.82 -20.42 40.62
N ALA A 22 50.97 -20.27 41.93
CA ALA A 22 49.85 -20.16 42.87
C ALA A 22 48.94 -18.95 42.59
N PHE A 23 49.43 -17.91 41.90
CA PHE A 23 48.57 -16.81 41.46
C PHE A 23 47.62 -17.18 40.32
N LEU A 24 47.93 -18.24 39.55
CA LEU A 24 47.06 -18.72 38.47
C LEU A 24 45.86 -19.53 38.99
N THR A 25 45.79 -19.87 40.28
CA THR A 25 44.66 -20.63 40.85
C THR A 25 43.49 -19.74 41.26
N TYR A 26 43.68 -18.43 41.35
CA TYR A 26 42.61 -17.47 41.60
C TYR A 26 41.98 -17.03 40.29
N THR A 27 40.93 -17.74 39.88
CA THR A 27 40.18 -17.51 38.63
C THR A 27 39.74 -16.04 38.49
N ASP A 28 39.31 -15.40 39.58
CA ASP A 28 38.83 -14.01 39.55
C ASP A 28 39.94 -12.99 39.22
N LYS A 29 41.13 -13.14 39.83
CA LYS A 29 42.28 -12.25 39.58
C LYS A 29 42.91 -12.48 38.22
N LEU A 30 42.86 -13.71 37.71
CA LEU A 30 43.28 -14.01 36.35
C LEU A 30 42.36 -13.37 35.32
N ASN A 31 41.04 -13.48 35.52
CA ASN A 31 40.08 -12.83 34.63
C ASN A 31 40.26 -11.31 34.65
N GLU A 32 40.49 -10.71 35.82
CA GLU A 32 40.78 -9.27 35.93
C GLU A 32 42.06 -8.88 35.16
N PHE A 33 43.15 -9.63 35.33
CA PHE A 33 44.40 -9.40 34.59
C PHE A 33 44.23 -9.58 33.07
N GLU A 34 43.54 -10.63 32.64
CA GLU A 34 43.27 -10.91 31.22
C GLU A 34 42.42 -9.79 30.59
N ILE A 35 41.41 -9.29 31.30
CA ILE A 35 40.59 -8.15 30.84
C ILE A 35 41.43 -6.87 30.72
N THR A 36 42.26 -6.55 31.73
CA THR A 36 43.12 -5.35 31.68
C THR A 36 44.14 -5.42 30.53
N GLN A 37 44.76 -6.59 30.33
CA GLN A 37 45.69 -6.79 29.22
C GLN A 37 45.01 -6.68 27.86
N GLN A 38 43.80 -7.23 27.72
CA GLN A 38 43.02 -7.11 26.49
C GLN A 38 42.63 -5.66 26.22
N GLN A 39 42.24 -4.90 27.25
CA GLN A 39 41.87 -3.49 27.12
C GLN A 39 43.06 -2.62 26.71
N ASP A 40 44.21 -2.77 27.39
CA ASP A 40 45.42 -2.00 27.09
C ASP A 40 45.93 -2.27 25.66
N LEU A 41 45.85 -3.53 25.20
CA LEU A 41 46.20 -3.89 23.82
C LEU A 41 45.23 -3.29 22.80
N GLN A 42 43.93 -3.23 23.11
CA GLN A 42 42.97 -2.58 22.22
C GLN A 42 43.18 -1.08 22.13
N ASP A 43 43.50 -0.43 23.24
CA ASP A 43 43.68 1.02 23.26
C ASP A 43 44.98 1.42 22.56
N LEU A 44 46.05 0.63 22.69
CA LEU A 44 47.28 0.81 21.91
C LEU A 44 47.06 0.57 20.41
N LEU A 45 46.24 -0.42 20.04
CA LEU A 45 45.90 -0.69 18.64
C LEU A 45 45.06 0.43 18.03
N LYS A 46 44.11 1.00 18.78
CA LYS A 46 43.35 2.18 18.33
C LYS A 46 44.24 3.40 18.16
N GLU A 47 45.18 3.64 19.06
CA GLU A 47 46.13 4.76 18.94
C GLU A 47 46.98 4.62 17.67
N GLU A 48 47.50 3.43 17.39
CA GLU A 48 48.25 3.14 16.16
C GLU A 48 47.37 3.26 14.89
N GLU A 49 46.14 2.73 14.92
CA GLU A 49 45.18 2.88 13.82
C GLU A 49 44.86 4.35 13.54
N THR A 50 44.62 5.16 14.58
CA THR A 50 44.36 6.60 14.41
C THR A 50 45.56 7.34 13.83
N ALA A 51 46.77 7.04 14.30
CA ALA A 51 48.00 7.63 13.74
C ALA A 51 48.23 7.23 12.27
N MET A 52 47.91 5.97 11.93
CA MET A 52 48.00 5.48 10.56
C MET A 52 46.96 6.15 9.65
N GLU A 53 45.71 6.26 10.10
CA GLU A 53 44.62 6.95 9.40
C GLU A 53 44.95 8.44 9.17
N ASP A 54 45.50 9.12 10.17
CA ASP A 54 45.93 10.51 10.07
C ASP A 54 47.08 10.69 9.06
N SER A 55 48.05 9.78 9.06
CA SER A 55 49.15 9.79 8.07
C SER A 55 48.65 9.52 6.65
N TRP A 56 47.67 8.63 6.50
CA TRP A 56 47.03 8.32 5.24
C TRP A 56 46.23 9.50 4.72
N ASN A 57 45.47 10.17 5.59
CA ASN A 57 44.73 11.37 5.24
C ASN A 57 45.67 12.53 4.88
N GLY A 58 46.75 12.75 5.63
CA GLY A 58 47.76 13.76 5.29
C GLY A 58 48.37 13.54 3.90
N ASN A 59 48.70 12.29 3.56
CA ASN A 59 49.20 11.94 2.23
C ASN A 59 48.14 12.15 1.14
N LYS A 60 46.88 11.78 1.41
CA LYS A 60 45.77 11.99 0.49
C LYS A 60 45.53 13.49 0.25
N GLU A 61 45.54 14.31 1.29
CA GLU A 61 45.38 15.76 1.19
C GLU A 61 46.54 16.44 0.47
N ALA A 62 47.78 15.97 0.65
CA ALA A 62 48.94 16.50 -0.06
C ALA A 62 48.96 16.11 -1.55
N LEU A 63 48.59 14.87 -1.87
CA LEU A 63 48.62 14.35 -3.24
C LEU A 63 47.42 14.79 -4.08
N THR A 64 46.24 14.95 -3.48
CA THR A 64 45.01 15.36 -4.17
C THR A 64 45.15 16.65 -4.99
N PRO A 65 45.68 17.78 -4.46
CA PRO A 65 45.82 19.01 -5.23
C PRO A 65 46.85 18.86 -6.36
N THR A 66 47.98 18.18 -6.12
CA THR A 66 48.99 17.91 -7.15
C THR A 66 48.42 17.06 -8.29
N CYS A 67 47.64 16.01 -7.96
CA CYS A 67 46.97 15.20 -8.95
C CYS A 67 45.88 15.99 -9.71
N GLN A 68 45.13 16.87 -9.03
CA GLN A 68 44.13 17.72 -9.66
C GLN A 68 44.74 18.78 -10.58
N GLU A 69 45.92 19.31 -10.26
CA GLU A 69 46.63 20.30 -11.07
C GLU A 69 47.26 19.65 -12.31
N VAL A 70 47.92 18.49 -12.16
CA VAL A 70 48.58 17.79 -13.26
C VAL A 70 47.57 17.12 -14.21
N LEU A 71 46.54 16.47 -13.66
CA LEU A 71 45.58 15.70 -14.45
C LEU A 71 44.32 16.48 -14.80
N GLY A 72 44.07 17.61 -14.12
CA GLY A 72 42.84 18.37 -14.23
C GLY A 72 41.64 17.69 -13.55
N LEU A 73 40.66 18.47 -13.10
CA LEU A 73 39.35 17.94 -12.73
C LEU A 73 38.57 17.58 -13.99
N LYS A 74 38.23 16.29 -14.14
CA LYS A 74 37.35 15.83 -15.21
C LYS A 74 35.99 16.50 -15.05
N LYS A 75 35.68 17.48 -15.92
CA LYS A 75 34.35 18.07 -15.97
C LYS A 75 33.36 16.96 -16.27
N HIS A 76 32.52 16.63 -15.29
CA HIS A 76 31.40 15.71 -15.48
C HIS A 76 30.37 16.40 -16.38
N HIS A 77 30.54 16.26 -17.69
CA HIS A 77 29.47 16.53 -18.64
C HIS A 77 28.40 15.47 -18.42
N TRP A 78 27.42 15.77 -17.58
CA TRP A 78 26.26 14.89 -17.48
C TRP A 78 25.58 14.87 -18.84
N LYS A 79 25.53 13.70 -19.47
CA LYS A 79 24.74 13.49 -20.67
C LYS A 79 23.35 13.10 -20.19
N GLN A 80 22.36 13.97 -20.39
CA GLN A 80 20.97 13.59 -20.19
C GLN A 80 20.62 12.47 -21.18
N TRP A 81 20.63 11.23 -20.71
CA TRP A 81 20.21 10.07 -21.50
C TRP A 81 18.72 10.14 -21.85
N ILE A 82 17.94 10.93 -21.10
CA ILE A 82 16.53 11.19 -21.35
C ILE A 82 16.34 12.70 -21.44
N SER A 83 15.82 13.17 -22.58
CA SER A 83 15.49 14.58 -22.75
C SER A 83 14.42 15.01 -21.74
N THR A 84 14.54 16.23 -21.22
CA THR A 84 13.53 16.84 -20.36
C THR A 84 12.15 16.88 -21.02
N GLU A 85 12.10 17.01 -22.34
CA GLU A 85 10.88 16.94 -23.16
C GLU A 85 10.21 15.57 -23.02
N THR A 86 10.99 14.49 -23.16
CA THR A 86 10.50 13.11 -23.04
C THR A 86 9.99 12.83 -21.63
N LEU A 87 10.66 13.32 -20.60
CA LEU A 87 10.22 13.18 -19.20
C LEU A 87 8.89 13.92 -18.93
N LYS A 88 8.71 15.12 -19.48
CA LYS A 88 7.46 15.87 -19.37
C LYS A 88 6.31 15.15 -20.09
N MET A 89 6.58 14.57 -21.26
CA MET A 89 5.59 13.80 -22.02
C MET A 89 5.16 12.53 -21.29
N THR A 90 6.08 11.77 -20.71
CA THR A 90 5.73 10.57 -19.92
C THR A 90 4.93 10.92 -18.67
N GLN A 91 5.29 12.01 -17.98
CA GLN A 91 4.53 12.51 -16.84
C GLN A 91 3.12 12.94 -17.23
N LYS A 92 2.97 13.67 -18.35
CA LYS A 92 1.67 14.10 -18.88
C LYS A 92 0.80 12.89 -19.23
N ASN A 93 1.35 11.91 -19.96
CA ASN A 93 0.64 10.69 -20.33
C ASN A 93 0.19 9.89 -19.08
N GLY A 94 1.04 9.83 -18.06
CA GLY A 94 0.70 9.21 -16.78
C GLY A 94 -0.44 9.90 -16.03
N ARG A 95 -0.58 11.22 -16.13
CA ARG A 95 -1.71 11.98 -15.56
C ARG A 95 -2.99 11.75 -16.35
N THR A 96 -2.93 11.83 -17.67
CA THR A 96 -4.08 11.58 -18.55
C THR A 96 -4.64 10.17 -18.35
N ARG A 97 -3.77 9.15 -18.29
CA ARG A 97 -4.21 7.76 -18.02
C ARG A 97 -4.92 7.61 -16.67
N ARG A 98 -4.44 8.28 -15.62
CA ARG A 98 -5.10 8.25 -14.30
C ARG A 98 -6.48 8.90 -14.33
N GLN A 99 -6.63 10.01 -15.05
CA GLN A 99 -7.93 10.67 -15.22
C GLN A 99 -8.92 9.76 -15.96
N HIS A 100 -8.50 9.11 -17.05
CA HIS A 100 -9.35 8.16 -17.76
C HIS A 100 -9.74 6.97 -16.88
N LEU A 101 -8.82 6.41 -16.09
CA LEU A 101 -9.13 5.32 -15.17
C LEU A 101 -10.19 5.73 -14.14
N MET A 102 -10.04 6.91 -13.53
CA MET A 102 -11.01 7.44 -12.56
C MET A 102 -12.40 7.61 -13.19
N ILE A 103 -12.49 8.11 -14.42
CA ILE A 103 -13.76 8.28 -15.13
C ILE A 103 -14.42 6.91 -15.37
N VAL A 104 -13.65 5.94 -15.85
CA VAL A 104 -14.15 4.58 -16.13
C VAL A 104 -14.64 3.90 -14.86
N GLU A 105 -13.89 3.99 -13.76
CA GLU A 105 -14.28 3.43 -12.47
C GLU A 105 -15.58 4.07 -11.94
N HIS A 106 -15.69 5.39 -12.06
CA HIS A 106 -16.92 6.12 -11.68
C HIS A 106 -18.13 5.67 -12.52
N GLU A 107 -17.97 5.57 -13.84
CA GLU A 107 -19.04 5.08 -14.74
C GLU A 107 -19.46 3.65 -14.41
N GLN A 108 -18.50 2.77 -14.14
CA GLN A 108 -18.77 1.39 -13.77
C GLN A 108 -19.52 1.30 -12.44
N SER A 109 -19.09 2.08 -11.45
CA SER A 109 -19.77 2.18 -10.14
C SER A 109 -21.20 2.69 -10.29
N MET A 110 -21.41 3.78 -11.05
CA MET A 110 -22.74 4.31 -11.33
C MET A 110 -23.64 3.30 -12.04
N SER A 111 -23.10 2.54 -13.00
CA SER A 111 -23.82 1.47 -13.70
C SER A 111 -24.24 0.35 -12.75
N SER A 112 -23.34 -0.08 -11.86
CA SER A 112 -23.64 -1.12 -10.84
C SER A 112 -24.78 -0.67 -9.92
N HIS A 113 -24.64 0.51 -9.31
CA HIS A 113 -25.65 1.04 -8.40
C HIS A 113 -27.02 1.21 -9.09
N LYS A 114 -27.03 1.64 -10.36
CA LYS A 114 -28.26 1.75 -11.15
C LYS A 114 -28.90 0.38 -11.40
N SER A 115 -28.11 -0.64 -11.70
CA SER A 115 -28.60 -2.02 -11.88
C SER A 115 -29.19 -2.59 -10.58
N GLU A 116 -28.48 -2.43 -9.46
CA GLU A 116 -28.93 -2.85 -8.13
C GLU A 116 -30.26 -2.19 -7.75
N TYR A 117 -30.37 -0.88 -7.97
CA TYR A 117 -31.61 -0.14 -7.74
C TYR A 117 -32.76 -0.66 -8.60
N ILE A 118 -32.51 -0.97 -9.88
CA ILE A 118 -33.53 -1.55 -10.77
C ILE A 118 -33.98 -2.92 -10.26
N GLU A 119 -33.05 -3.75 -9.82
CA GLU A 119 -33.31 -5.09 -9.32
C GLU A 119 -34.10 -5.08 -8.01
N ALA A 120 -33.67 -4.28 -7.02
CA ALA A 120 -34.37 -4.12 -5.75
C ALA A 120 -35.83 -3.65 -5.96
N ASN A 121 -36.07 -2.80 -6.96
CA ASN A 121 -37.40 -2.31 -7.31
C ASN A 121 -38.30 -3.33 -8.04
N LYS A 122 -37.79 -4.49 -8.47
CA LYS A 122 -38.60 -5.53 -9.13
C LYS A 122 -39.60 -6.16 -8.16
N LEU A 123 -39.16 -6.49 -6.94
CA LEU A 123 -39.98 -7.23 -5.97
C LEU A 123 -41.19 -6.41 -5.46
N PRO A 124 -41.04 -5.14 -5.02
CA PRO A 124 -42.18 -4.32 -4.61
C PRO A 124 -43.18 -4.08 -5.76
N LYS A 125 -42.70 -3.92 -6.99
CA LYS A 125 -43.59 -3.79 -8.16
C LYS A 125 -44.40 -5.06 -8.42
N LYS A 126 -43.77 -6.23 -8.27
CA LYS A 126 -44.45 -7.54 -8.38
C LYS A 126 -45.49 -7.72 -7.27
N SER A 127 -45.17 -7.38 -6.02
CA SER A 127 -46.09 -7.51 -4.89
C SER A 127 -47.30 -6.58 -5.02
N ILE A 128 -47.11 -5.31 -5.40
CA ILE A 128 -48.21 -4.37 -5.66
C ILE A 128 -49.13 -4.90 -6.78
N LYS A 129 -48.55 -5.44 -7.85
CA LYS A 129 -49.34 -6.04 -8.95
C LYS A 129 -50.17 -7.24 -8.46
N ALA A 130 -49.59 -8.10 -7.61
CA ALA A 130 -50.29 -9.24 -7.04
C ALA A 130 -51.43 -8.81 -6.09
N ILE A 131 -51.18 -7.83 -5.21
CA ILE A 131 -52.19 -7.28 -4.29
C ILE A 131 -53.36 -6.68 -5.07
N ASN A 132 -53.08 -5.87 -6.11
CA ASN A 132 -54.12 -5.28 -6.94
C ASN A 132 -54.94 -6.34 -7.69
N LYS A 133 -54.30 -7.40 -8.20
CA LYS A 133 -55.00 -8.52 -8.84
C LYS A 133 -55.95 -9.20 -7.86
N LYS A 134 -55.48 -9.52 -6.65
CA LYS A 134 -56.30 -10.15 -5.60
C LYS A 134 -57.48 -9.26 -5.19
N TYR A 135 -57.26 -7.95 -5.09
CA TYR A 135 -58.33 -6.99 -4.80
C TYR A 135 -59.43 -6.99 -5.87
N ILE A 136 -59.05 -6.95 -7.15
CA ILE A 136 -60.01 -7.01 -8.27
C ILE A 136 -60.76 -8.34 -8.30
N GLU A 137 -60.07 -9.45 -8.08
CA GLU A 137 -60.66 -10.80 -8.03
C GLU A 137 -61.68 -10.94 -6.89
N ASN A 138 -61.37 -10.39 -5.70
CA ASN A 138 -62.30 -10.34 -4.57
C ASN A 138 -63.56 -9.51 -4.88
N ILE A 139 -63.41 -8.38 -5.58
CA ILE A 139 -64.55 -7.57 -6.01
C ILE A 139 -65.41 -8.35 -7.02
N SER A 140 -64.78 -9.00 -7.99
CA SER A 140 -65.47 -9.81 -9.01
C SER A 140 -66.29 -10.94 -8.37
N THR A 141 -65.66 -11.73 -7.50
CA THR A 141 -66.31 -12.86 -6.80
C THR A 141 -67.46 -12.40 -5.88
N THR A 142 -67.31 -11.27 -5.19
CA THR A 142 -68.37 -10.69 -4.34
C THR A 142 -69.54 -10.19 -5.18
N THR A 143 -69.24 -9.58 -6.33
CA THR A 143 -70.24 -9.08 -7.28
C THR A 143 -71.04 -10.23 -7.89
N GLU A 144 -70.36 -11.29 -8.35
CA GLU A 144 -70.98 -12.49 -8.90
C GLU A 144 -71.91 -13.17 -7.88
N ARG A 145 -71.46 -13.30 -6.63
CA ARG A 145 -72.27 -13.89 -5.55
C ARG A 145 -73.52 -13.06 -5.25
N SER A 146 -73.42 -11.73 -5.33
CA SER A 146 -74.54 -10.81 -5.13
C SER A 146 -75.57 -10.91 -6.26
N ALA A 147 -75.11 -11.00 -7.52
CA ALA A 147 -75.97 -11.21 -8.67
C ALA A 147 -76.71 -12.55 -8.59
N LYS A 148 -76.02 -13.64 -8.21
CA LYS A 148 -76.64 -14.97 -7.98
C LYS A 148 -77.70 -14.96 -6.88
N LYS A 149 -77.61 -14.05 -5.91
CA LYS A 149 -78.59 -13.88 -4.82
C LYS A 149 -79.77 -12.98 -5.22
N GLY A 150 -79.86 -12.54 -6.47
CA GLY A 150 -80.95 -11.71 -7.00
C GLY A 150 -80.78 -10.20 -6.75
N ASN A 151 -79.62 -9.75 -6.24
CA ASN A 151 -79.35 -8.34 -6.02
C ASN A 151 -78.78 -7.70 -7.30
N THR A 152 -79.63 -7.04 -8.08
CA THR A 152 -79.29 -6.41 -9.36
C THR A 152 -78.58 -5.06 -9.21
N LYS A 153 -78.72 -4.38 -8.06
CA LYS A 153 -78.20 -3.01 -7.86
C LYS A 153 -76.70 -2.99 -7.52
N GLN A 154 -76.25 -3.91 -6.67
CA GLN A 154 -74.84 -3.95 -6.23
C GLN A 154 -73.80 -4.17 -7.35
N PRO A 155 -74.02 -5.04 -8.34
CA PRO A 155 -73.10 -5.19 -9.46
C PRO A 155 -72.91 -3.91 -10.26
N TYR A 156 -73.99 -3.16 -10.50
CA TYR A 156 -73.94 -1.89 -11.22
C TYR A 156 -73.12 -0.84 -10.47
N ASP A 157 -73.41 -0.63 -9.18
CA ASP A 157 -72.72 0.36 -8.34
C ASP A 157 -71.21 0.04 -8.19
N THR A 158 -70.86 -1.25 -8.15
CA THR A 158 -69.48 -1.71 -8.01
C THR A 158 -68.68 -1.53 -9.30
N THR A 159 -69.30 -1.78 -10.45
CA THR A 159 -68.71 -1.57 -11.78
C THR A 159 -68.43 -0.09 -12.02
N LYS A 160 -69.39 0.78 -11.70
CA LYS A 160 -69.24 2.24 -11.80
C LYS A 160 -68.09 2.77 -10.94
N LYS A 161 -67.92 2.26 -9.71
CA LYS A 161 -66.81 2.62 -8.82
C LYS A 161 -65.44 2.16 -9.33
N LEU A 162 -65.37 1.05 -10.06
CA LEU A 162 -64.12 0.58 -10.67
C LEU A 162 -63.71 1.51 -11.81
N GLU A 163 -64.63 1.85 -12.71
CA GLU A 163 -64.38 2.79 -13.82
C GLU A 163 -63.84 4.13 -13.32
N GLU A 164 -64.46 4.71 -12.28
CA GLU A 164 -63.99 5.97 -11.68
C GLU A 164 -62.56 5.91 -11.11
N ARG A 165 -62.08 4.74 -10.70
CA ARG A 165 -60.71 4.57 -10.19
C ARG A 165 -59.65 4.50 -11.30
N TYR A 166 -60.01 3.97 -12.48
CA TYR A 166 -59.10 3.85 -13.62
C TYR A 166 -59.05 5.12 -14.49
N SER A 167 -60.10 5.95 -14.47
CA SER A 167 -60.12 7.22 -15.20
C SER A 167 -59.29 8.34 -14.56
N LYS A 168 -58.73 8.14 -13.35
CA LYS A 168 -57.84 9.13 -12.74
C LYS A 168 -56.43 9.02 -13.31
N PRO A 169 -55.84 10.09 -13.87
CA PRO A 169 -54.47 10.05 -14.33
C PRO A 169 -53.51 9.74 -13.17
N LYS A 170 -52.51 8.92 -13.45
CA LYS A 170 -51.49 8.52 -12.49
C LYS A 170 -50.75 9.76 -11.97
N GLN A 171 -50.86 10.07 -10.68
CA GLN A 171 -50.14 11.18 -10.07
C GLN A 171 -48.63 10.93 -10.16
N LEU A 172 -47.90 11.81 -10.85
CA LEU A 172 -46.44 11.73 -10.92
C LEU A 172 -45.81 12.30 -9.64
N VAL A 173 -44.87 11.55 -9.08
CA VAL A 173 -43.99 12.04 -8.01
C VAL A 173 -43.04 13.07 -8.61
N LYS A 174 -42.92 14.25 -7.97
CA LYS A 174 -42.08 15.36 -8.42
C LYS A 174 -40.88 15.54 -7.50
N ASN A 175 -39.75 16.01 -8.03
CA ASN A 175 -38.59 16.40 -7.24
C ASN A 175 -38.79 17.78 -6.57
N LYS A 176 -37.80 18.27 -5.81
CA LYS A 176 -37.86 19.58 -5.14
C LYS A 176 -38.00 20.76 -6.12
N GLU A 177 -37.62 20.59 -7.38
CA GLU A 177 -37.83 21.59 -8.44
C GLU A 177 -39.17 21.43 -9.17
N GLY A 178 -40.08 20.58 -8.68
CA GLY A 178 -41.41 20.37 -9.27
C GLY A 178 -41.41 19.58 -10.58
N LYS A 179 -40.26 19.04 -11.02
CA LYS A 179 -40.16 18.20 -12.21
C LYS A 179 -40.61 16.78 -11.92
N PRO A 180 -41.45 16.18 -12.78
CA PRO A 180 -41.81 14.78 -12.64
C PRO A 180 -40.57 13.88 -12.67
N ILE A 181 -40.45 12.98 -11.70
CA ILE A 181 -39.38 11.98 -11.60
C ILE A 181 -39.68 10.87 -12.62
N THR A 182 -39.67 11.21 -13.89
CA THR A 182 -39.76 10.26 -14.99
C THR A 182 -38.41 10.14 -15.66
N LYS A 183 -37.91 8.90 -15.64
CA LYS A 183 -36.71 8.37 -16.30
C LYS A 183 -35.38 8.89 -15.77
N ILE A 184 -34.77 8.02 -14.97
CA ILE A 184 -33.33 7.80 -15.00
C ILE A 184 -33.01 7.31 -16.41
N GLN A 185 -32.38 8.16 -17.24
CA GLN A 185 -31.79 7.75 -18.53
C GLN A 185 -30.63 6.82 -18.25
#